data_AF-A0A2L2Z445-F1
#
_entry.id   AF-A0A2L2Z445-F1
#
_cell.length_a   1.000
_cell.length_b   1.000
_cell.length_c   1.000
_cell.angle_alpha   90.00
_cell.angle_beta   90.00
_cell.angle_gamma   90.00
#
_symmetry.space_group_name_H-M   'P 1'
#
loop_
_entity.id
_entity.type
_entity.pdbx_description
1 polymer ?
#
loop_
_entity_poly.entity_id
_entity_poly.type
_entity_poly.pdbx_seq_one_letter_code
_entity_poly.pdbx_strand_id
1 'polypeptide(L)' 'CKKFFYGGCGGNRNIFATEEECYNNCGALVAPKVDFFEQETVTGLFRGYFPRFYYYKQTG' A
#
# COMPACT_ATOMS: atom_id res chain seq x y z
N CYS A 1 -0.10 0.30 8.73
CA CYS A 1 -0.44 -0.52 7.56
C CYS A 1 -1.79 -1.18 7.75
N LYS A 2 -2.55 -1.41 6.69
CA LYS A 2 -3.89 -2.04 6.74
C LYS A 2 -4.00 -3.09 5.63
N LYS A 3 -4.82 -4.12 5.87
CA LYS A 3 -5.13 -5.15 4.86
C LYS A 3 -6.19 -4.63 3.89
N PHE A 4 -6.07 -4.98 2.62
CA PHE A 4 -7.09 -4.76 1.59
C PHE A 4 -7.06 -5.88 0.54
N PHE A 5 -8.07 -5.90 -0.34
CA PHE A 5 -8.13 -6.82 -1.46
C PHE A 5 -7.61 -6.15 -2.73
N TYR A 6 -6.58 -6.76 -3.29
CA TYR A 6 -6.05 -6.43 -4.59
C TYR A 6 -6.64 -7.36 -5.65
N GLY A 7 -7.09 -6.77 -6.76
CA GLY A 7 -7.78 -7.44 -7.88
C GLY A 7 -6.88 -8.35 -8.71
N GLY A 8 -5.56 -8.28 -8.52
CA GLY A 8 -4.58 -9.18 -9.14
C GLY A 8 -3.79 -8.59 -10.30
N CYS A 9 -4.17 -7.40 -10.78
CA CYS A 9 -3.44 -6.66 -11.80
C CYS A 9 -3.73 -5.16 -11.72
N GLY A 10 -2.79 -4.32 -12.18
CA GLY A 10 -2.82 -2.87 -11.96
C GLY A 10 -2.33 -2.53 -10.55
N GLY A 11 -2.57 -1.33 -10.04
CA GLY A 11 -2.12 -0.97 -8.68
C GLY A 11 -1.00 0.06 -8.67
N ASN A 12 -0.68 0.51 -7.47
CA ASN A 12 0.37 1.49 -7.24
C ASN A 12 1.42 0.92 -6.29
N ARG A 13 2.41 1.76 -5.95
CA ARG A 13 3.53 1.30 -5.14
C ARG A 13 3.20 1.17 -3.65
N ASN A 14 1.98 1.54 -3.24
CA ASN A 14 1.45 1.40 -1.89
C ASN A 14 0.74 0.04 -1.68
N ILE A 15 1.27 -1.04 -2.25
CA ILE A 15 0.71 -2.40 -2.17
C ILE A 15 1.85 -3.36 -1.84
N PHE A 16 1.74 -4.03 -0.70
CA PHE A 16 2.78 -4.88 -0.12
C PHE A 16 2.26 -6.30 0.13
N ALA A 17 3.15 -7.29 0.06
CA ALA A 17 2.82 -8.68 0.32
C ALA A 17 2.68 -8.97 1.82
N THR A 18 3.51 -8.33 2.64
CA THR A 18 3.55 -8.55 4.09
C THR A 18 3.39 -7.25 4.87
N GLU A 19 2.96 -7.39 6.12
CA GLU A 19 2.84 -6.26 7.04
C GLU A 19 4.20 -5.64 7.36
N GLU A 20 5.23 -6.48 7.52
CA GLU A 20 6.61 -6.07 7.75
C GLU A 20 7.16 -5.26 6.57
N GLU A 21 6.93 -5.71 5.33
CA GLU A 21 7.34 -4.98 4.12
C GLU A 21 6.71 -3.58 4.08
N CYS A 22 5.43 -3.49 4.44
CA CYS A 22 4.71 -2.23 4.48
C CYS A 22 5.29 -1.26 5.54
N TYR A 23 5.60 -1.75 6.75
CA TYR A 23 6.20 -0.92 7.80
C TYR A 23 7.66 -0.57 7.52
N ASN A 24 8.45 -1.49 6.96
CA ASN A 24 9.86 -1.24 6.63
C ASN A 24 10.01 -0.20 5.52
N ASN A 25 9.12 -0.20 4.53
CA ASN A 25 9.10 0.82 3.47
C ASN A 25 8.67 2.20 3.99
N CYS A 26 7.89 2.25 5.08
CA CYS A 26 7.38 3.51 5.64
C CYS A 26 8.16 4.03 6.86
N GLY A 27 8.87 3.15 7.58
CA GLY A 27 9.67 3.45 8.76
C GLY A 27 11.04 4.05 8.46
N ALA A 28 11.46 4.04 7.19
CA ALA A 28 12.60 4.82 6.72
C ALA A 28 12.21 6.31 6.65
N LEU A 29 12.36 7.02 7.76
CA LEU A 29 12.33 8.50 7.87
C LEU A 29 13.48 9.17 7.08
N VAL A 30 13.87 8.63 5.93
CA VAL A 30 14.89 9.21 5.04
C VAL A 30 14.18 10.04 3.99
N ALA A 31 13.84 11.28 4.39
CA ALA A 31 13.22 12.33 3.58
C ALA A 31 11.83 11.98 2.99
N PRO A 32 10.91 12.94 2.91
CA PRO A 32 9.60 12.68 2.32
C PRO A 32 9.79 12.44 0.82
N LYS A 33 9.70 11.19 0.37
CA LYS A 33 9.30 10.93 -1.02
C LYS A 33 7.81 11.24 -1.10
N VAL A 34 7.52 12.52 -1.33
CA VAL A 34 6.20 13.19 -1.28
C VAL A 34 5.14 12.53 -2.16
N ASP A 35 5.51 11.57 -3.01
CA ASP A 35 4.65 10.93 -4.01
C ASP A 35 4.12 9.53 -3.61
N PHE A 36 4.63 8.94 -2.52
CA PHE A 36 4.31 7.55 -2.16
C PHE A 36 3.21 7.41 -1.11
N PHE A 37 3.06 8.41 -0.24
CA PHE A 37 2.30 8.29 1.00
C PHE A 37 0.85 8.77 0.90
N GLU A 38 0.48 9.46 -0.17
CA GLU A 38 -0.88 9.96 -0.43
C GLU A 38 -1.65 9.08 -1.44
N GLN A 39 -1.06 7.96 -1.86
CA GLN A 39 -1.66 7.08 -2.85
C GLN A 39 -2.79 6.25 -2.23
N GLU A 40 -4.00 6.41 -2.78
CA GLU A 40 -5.17 5.59 -2.46
C GLU A 40 -4.94 4.11 -2.80
N THR A 41 -5.66 3.20 -2.16
CA THR A 41 -5.61 1.78 -2.52
C THR A 41 -6.22 1.56 -3.90
N VAL A 42 -5.48 0.94 -4.82
CA VAL A 42 -5.99 0.56 -6.14
C VAL A 42 -6.22 -0.95 -6.19
N THR A 43 -7.49 -1.36 -6.13
CA THR A 43 -7.88 -2.77 -6.31
C THR A 43 -7.63 -3.23 -7.75
N GLY A 44 -7.80 -2.38 -8.76
CA GLY A 44 -7.67 -2.76 -10.16
C GLY A 44 -8.94 -3.40 -10.74
N LEU A 45 -8.98 -3.60 -12.05
CA LEU A 45 -10.18 -4.01 -12.80
C LEU A 45 -10.49 -5.51 -12.73
N PHE A 46 -9.52 -6.31 -12.33
CA PHE A 46 -9.65 -7.76 -12.22
C PHE A 46 -10.36 -8.14 -10.91
N ARG A 47 -11.19 -9.19 -10.95
CA ARG A 47 -12.00 -9.65 -9.80
C ARG A 47 -11.28 -10.71 -8.96
N GLY A 48 -9.95 -10.71 -8.96
CA GLY A 48 -9.15 -11.55 -8.08
C GLY A 48 -9.26 -11.05 -6.62
N TYR A 49 -9.08 -11.97 -5.67
CA TYR A 49 -9.11 -11.66 -4.24
C TYR A 49 -7.76 -11.98 -3.63
N PHE A 50 -6.78 -11.09 -3.85
CA PHE A 50 -5.44 -11.26 -3.31
C PHE A 50 -5.30 -10.39 -2.06
N PRO A 51 -5.19 -10.97 -0.85
CA PRO A 51 -4.98 -10.19 0.36
C PRO A 51 -3.60 -9.51 0.28
N ARG A 52 -3.60 -8.19 0.44
CA ARG A 52 -2.41 -7.34 0.41
C ARG A 52 -2.44 -6.33 1.54
N PHE A 53 -1.30 -5.71 1.82
CA PHE A 53 -1.18 -4.63 2.78
C PHE A 53 -0.95 -3.30 2.05
N TYR A 54 -1.46 -2.22 2.61
CA TYR A 54 -1.17 -0.87 2.16
C TYR A 54 -0.84 0.01 3.36
N TYR A 55 -0.05 1.04 3.13
CA TYR A 55 0.19 2.05 4.14
C TYR A 55 -0.97 3.06 4.16
N TYR A 56 -1.54 3.27 5.35
CA TYR A 56 -2.59 4.26 5.59
C TYR A 56 -2.03 5.30 6.55
N LYS A 57 -1.82 6.54 6.07
CA LYS A 57 -1.44 7.65 6.92
C LYS A 57 -2.66 8.05 7.75
N GLN A 58 -2.56 7.95 9.06
CA GLN A 58 -3.59 8.44 9.96
C GLN A 58 -3.41 9.95 10.05
N THR A 59 -4.13 10.72 9.22
CA THR A 59 -4.24 12.17 9.40
C THR A 59 -5.07 12.42 10.64
N GLY A 60 -4.41 12.90 11.70
CA GLY A 60 -5.07 13.55 12.83
C GLY A 60 -5.35 15.01 12.49
#